data_AF-A0A848Z002-F1
#
_entry.id   AF-A0A848Z002-F1
#
_cell.length_a   1.000
_cell.length_b   1.000
_cell.length_c   1.000
_cell.angle_alpha   90.00
_cell.angle_beta   90.00
_cell.angle_gamma   90.00
#
_symmetry.space_group_name_H-M   'P 1'
#
loop_
_entity.id
_entity.type
_entity.pdbx_description
1 polymer ?
#
loop_
_entity_poly.entity_id
_entity_poly.type
_entity_poly.pdbx_seq_one_letter_code
_entity_poly.pdbx_strand_id
1 'polypeptide(L)'
;MLEWWSIVETVEKIDGHLRLYAFWAIAVTGLLLIGLWFLSKKIAAFKESGQPINDPKPEKLKKAAKEIRKELLDTQQERDILTQRLRTFESESGKLRDELGKMRKKVRNTADSTGSFQRNERENRYDDGSIPVTGDAVDELEPVKPAALLSETQRKTLMDLIEPGPKGNIDIVAVLGNDHAERMAVELNDILTQGGWTTNGVSRSAFSKPPQGILLTVHSRDTTPTYAMFLQKILAATGLSTSGSINKSVQEWSMTLVVGEIKS
;
A
#
# COMPACT_ATOMS: atom_id res chain seq x y z
N MET A 1 -55.21 5.77 23.31
CA MET A 1 -54.39 7.01 23.35
C MET A 1 -53.54 7.15 24.63
N LEU A 2 -53.21 6.04 25.33
CA LEU A 2 -52.44 6.09 26.59
C LEU A 2 -51.45 4.90 26.75
N GLU A 3 -50.98 4.31 25.65
CA GLU A 3 -49.99 3.20 25.72
C GLU A 3 -48.54 3.65 25.90
N TRP A 4 -48.28 4.95 25.84
CA TRP A 4 -46.93 5.52 25.86
C TRP A 4 -46.50 5.86 27.29
N TRP A 5 -47.45 5.88 28.23
CA TRP A 5 -47.17 6.06 29.66
C TRP A 5 -46.62 4.81 30.34
N SER A 6 -46.98 3.59 29.89
CA SER A 6 -46.47 2.34 30.47
C SER A 6 -44.98 2.10 30.19
N ILE A 7 -44.44 2.70 29.13
CA ILE A 7 -43.02 2.62 28.80
C ILE A 7 -42.17 3.42 29.80
N VAL A 8 -42.72 4.47 30.41
CA VAL A 8 -41.99 5.34 31.35
C VAL A 8 -41.82 4.69 32.72
N GLU A 9 -42.83 3.95 33.21
CA GLU A 9 -42.75 3.29 34.54
C GLU A 9 -41.78 2.10 34.57
N THR A 10 -41.52 1.46 33.43
CA THR A 10 -40.58 0.33 33.35
C THR A 10 -39.10 0.77 33.50
N VAL A 11 -38.79 2.07 33.39
CA VAL A 11 -37.41 2.60 33.40
C VAL A 11 -36.85 2.80 34.82
N GLU A 12 -37.70 2.86 35.86
CA GLU A 12 -37.22 3.10 37.22
C GLU A 12 -36.39 1.95 37.81
N LYS A 13 -36.58 0.71 37.35
CA LYS A 13 -35.82 -0.46 37.83
C LYS A 13 -34.53 -0.76 37.08
N ILE A 14 -34.17 0.08 36.11
CA ILE A 14 -33.08 -0.20 35.20
C ILE A 14 -31.76 0.42 35.70
N ASP A 15 -30.71 -0.40 35.67
CA ASP A 15 -29.32 -0.09 36.00
C ASP A 15 -28.85 1.25 35.39
N GLY A 16 -28.03 2.00 36.14
CA GLY A 16 -27.70 3.40 35.84
C GLY A 16 -27.08 3.61 34.46
N HIS A 17 -26.37 2.60 33.95
CA HIS A 17 -25.78 2.62 32.61
C HIS A 17 -26.84 2.61 31.49
N LEU A 18 -27.95 1.88 31.64
CA LEU A 18 -28.98 1.84 30.59
C LEU A 18 -29.73 3.17 30.47
N ARG A 19 -29.89 3.90 31.59
CA ARG A 19 -30.49 5.25 31.58
C ARG A 19 -29.66 6.19 30.72
N LEU A 20 -28.32 6.14 30.84
CA LEU A 20 -27.42 6.95 30.03
C LEU A 20 -27.58 6.64 28.52
N TYR A 21 -27.69 5.36 28.15
CA TYR A 21 -27.91 4.96 26.75
C TYR A 21 -29.26 5.43 26.21
N ALA A 22 -30.33 5.38 27.02
CA ALA A 22 -31.65 5.87 26.63
C ALA A 22 -31.63 7.38 26.35
N PHE A 23 -30.94 8.17 27.19
CA PHE A 23 -30.76 9.60 26.94
C PHE A 23 -30.00 9.90 25.64
N TRP A 24 -28.94 9.15 25.35
CA TRP A 24 -28.20 9.28 24.09
C TRP A 24 -29.06 8.95 22.86
N ALA A 25 -29.84 7.87 22.92
CA ALA A 25 -30.72 7.49 21.81
C ALA A 25 -31.76 8.58 21.49
N ILE A 26 -32.36 9.18 22.53
CA ILE A 26 -33.31 10.29 22.35
C ILE A 26 -32.61 11.52 21.75
N ALA A 27 -31.42 11.87 22.24
CA ALA A 27 -30.67 13.01 21.74
C ALA A 27 -30.28 12.87 20.26
N VAL A 28 -29.79 11.68 19.85
CA VAL A 28 -29.43 11.39 18.45
C VAL A 28 -30.67 11.44 17.54
N THR A 29 -31.79 10.87 18.00
CA THR A 29 -33.04 10.89 17.23
C THR A 29 -33.55 12.32 17.03
N GLY A 30 -33.44 13.17 18.05
CA GLY A 30 -33.77 14.60 17.95
C GLY A 30 -32.89 15.34 16.93
N LEU A 31 -31.57 15.10 16.94
CA LEU A 31 -30.64 15.71 15.98
C LEU A 31 -30.94 15.31 14.53
N LEU A 32 -31.31 14.05 14.28
CA LEU A 32 -31.67 13.57 12.94
C LEU A 32 -32.93 14.25 12.39
N LEU A 33 -33.96 14.42 13.24
CA LEU A 33 -35.19 15.11 12.85
C LEU A 33 -34.94 16.59 12.52
N ILE A 34 -34.07 17.26 13.29
CA ILE A 34 -33.66 18.64 13.02
C ILE A 34 -32.91 18.72 11.67
N GLY A 35 -32.00 17.78 11.40
CA GLY A 35 -31.28 17.70 10.13
C GLY A 35 -32.22 17.55 8.92
N LEU A 36 -33.22 16.66 9.01
CA LEU A 36 -34.23 16.46 7.97
C LEU A 36 -35.06 17.73 7.70
N TRP A 37 -35.36 18.51 8.74
CA TRP A 37 -36.06 19.78 8.59
C TRP A 37 -35.23 20.83 7.84
N PHE A 38 -33.92 20.93 8.14
CA PHE A 38 -33.01 21.83 7.41
C PHE A 38 -32.83 21.43 5.95
N LEU A 39 -32.72 20.13 5.64
CA LEU A 39 -32.65 19.66 4.25
C LEU A 39 -33.94 19.98 3.48
N SER A 40 -35.11 19.78 4.11
CA SER A 40 -36.41 20.07 3.48
C SER A 40 -36.56 21.56 3.14
N LYS A 41 -36.12 22.46 4.03
CA LYS A 41 -36.11 23.90 3.75
C LYS A 41 -35.20 24.28 2.58
N LYS A 42 -34.02 23.65 2.45
CA LYS A 42 -33.13 23.88 1.30
C LYS A 42 -33.77 23.46 -0.03
N ILE A 43 -34.46 22.33 -0.05
CA ILE A 43 -35.12 21.83 -1.26
C ILE A 43 -36.31 22.72 -1.64
N ALA A 44 -37.08 23.22 -0.66
CA ALA A 44 -38.17 24.16 -0.91
C ALA A 44 -37.67 25.49 -1.49
N ALA A 45 -36.57 26.04 -0.95
CA ALA A 45 -35.96 27.26 -1.47
C ALA A 45 -35.43 27.10 -2.91
N PHE A 46 -34.93 25.90 -3.27
CA PHE A 46 -34.47 25.62 -4.62
C PHE A 46 -35.64 25.57 -5.63
N LYS A 47 -36.83 25.11 -5.19
CA LYS A 47 -38.02 24.99 -6.04
C LYS A 47 -38.70 26.34 -6.33
N GLU A 48 -38.62 27.31 -5.40
CA GLU A 48 -39.11 28.68 -5.63
C GLU A 48 -38.16 29.53 -6.49
N SER A 49 -36.88 29.17 -6.57
CA SER A 49 -35.93 29.84 -7.48
C SER A 49 -36.08 29.45 -8.97
N GLY A 50 -37.20 28.82 -9.34
CA GLY A 50 -37.56 28.42 -10.69
C GLY A 50 -37.78 29.61 -11.64
N GLN A 51 -36.73 30.35 -11.94
CA GLN A 51 -36.64 31.09 -13.20
C GLN A 51 -36.56 30.06 -14.34
N PRO A 52 -37.40 30.17 -15.38
CA PRO A 52 -37.24 29.37 -16.58
C PRO A 52 -35.89 29.71 -17.21
N ILE A 53 -34.95 28.76 -17.17
CA ILE A 53 -33.64 28.88 -17.81
C ILE A 53 -33.86 28.86 -19.33
N ASN A 54 -34.18 30.02 -19.90
CA ASN A 54 -34.01 30.31 -21.32
C ASN A 54 -32.55 30.69 -21.55
N ASP A 55 -31.63 29.73 -21.39
CA ASP A 55 -30.23 29.92 -21.81
C ASP A 55 -29.99 29.22 -23.17
N PRO A 56 -29.47 29.95 -24.18
CA PRO A 56 -29.15 29.40 -25.49
C PRO A 56 -27.80 28.66 -25.43
N LYS A 57 -27.73 27.50 -24.77
CA LYS A 57 -26.53 26.61 -24.83
C LYS A 57 -26.81 25.10 -25.00
N PRO A 58 -27.84 24.63 -25.74
CA PRO A 58 -28.00 23.20 -25.99
C PRO A 58 -26.84 22.61 -26.84
N GLU A 59 -26.11 23.44 -27.59
CA GLU A 59 -25.07 22.97 -28.51
C GLU A 59 -23.75 22.60 -27.81
N LYS A 60 -23.36 23.38 -26.78
CA LYS A 60 -22.16 23.09 -25.98
C LYS A 60 -22.35 21.84 -25.13
N LEU A 61 -23.55 21.63 -24.59
CA LEU A 61 -23.91 20.42 -23.86
C LEU A 61 -23.97 19.19 -24.77
N LYS A 62 -24.48 19.32 -26.01
CA LYS A 62 -24.42 18.22 -27.00
C LYS A 62 -22.99 17.88 -27.39
N LYS A 63 -22.09 18.86 -27.54
CA LYS A 63 -20.66 18.61 -27.79
C LYS A 63 -20.00 17.90 -26.61
N ALA A 64 -20.21 18.37 -25.38
CA ALA A 64 -19.70 17.72 -24.17
C ALA A 64 -20.23 16.27 -24.01
N ALA A 65 -21.53 16.04 -24.24
CA ALA A 65 -22.11 14.70 -24.18
C ALA A 65 -21.55 13.77 -25.27
N LYS A 66 -21.23 14.29 -26.46
CA LYS A 66 -20.61 13.52 -27.54
C LYS A 66 -19.16 13.17 -27.25
N GLU A 67 -18.43 14.06 -26.57
CA GLU A 67 -17.05 13.86 -26.14
C GLU A 67 -16.96 12.82 -25.02
N ILE A 68 -17.81 12.94 -23.98
CA ILE A 68 -17.92 11.94 -22.91
C ILE A 68 -18.26 10.56 -23.47
N ARG A 69 -19.18 10.47 -24.44
CA ARG A 69 -19.53 9.18 -25.06
C ARG A 69 -18.37 8.57 -25.85
N LYS A 70 -17.51 9.41 -26.45
CA LYS A 70 -16.32 8.95 -27.16
C LYS A 70 -15.27 8.43 -26.17
N GLU A 71 -15.02 9.17 -25.10
CA GLU A 71 -14.10 8.78 -24.03
C GLU A 71 -14.54 7.49 -23.33
N LEU A 72 -15.84 7.31 -23.09
CA LEU A 72 -16.40 6.07 -22.53
C LEU A 72 -16.20 4.87 -23.46
N LEU A 73 -16.28 5.08 -24.78
CA LEU A 73 -16.08 4.03 -25.77
C LEU A 73 -14.59 3.63 -25.83
N ASP A 74 -13.69 4.60 -25.82
CA ASP A 74 -12.24 4.37 -25.87
C ASP A 74 -11.77 3.65 -24.59
N THR A 75 -12.26 4.05 -23.41
CA THR A 75 -11.97 3.36 -22.15
C THR A 75 -12.54 1.95 -22.09
N GLN A 76 -13.67 1.69 -22.75
CA GLN A 76 -14.21 0.33 -22.86
C GLN A 76 -13.34 -0.56 -23.75
N GLN A 77 -12.86 -0.04 -24.88
CA GLN A 77 -11.93 -0.78 -25.75
C GLN A 77 -10.60 -1.07 -25.07
N GLU A 78 -10.07 -0.13 -24.29
CA GLU A 78 -8.82 -0.32 -23.54
C GLU A 78 -8.95 -1.46 -22.51
N ARG A 79 -10.09 -1.55 -21.82
CA ARG A 79 -10.38 -2.66 -20.89
C ARG A 79 -10.43 -4.01 -21.59
N ASP A 80 -11.03 -4.08 -22.77
CA ASP A 80 -11.08 -5.33 -23.55
C ASP A 80 -9.68 -5.76 -24.01
N ILE A 81 -8.84 -4.81 -24.44
CA ILE A 81 -7.44 -5.08 -24.83
C ILE A 81 -6.63 -5.60 -23.64
N LEU A 82 -6.77 -4.99 -22.46
CA LEU A 82 -6.08 -5.45 -21.25
C LEU A 82 -6.51 -6.86 -20.85
N THR A 83 -7.81 -7.16 -20.98
CA THR A 83 -8.35 -8.49 -20.68
C THR A 83 -7.82 -9.54 -21.65
N GLN A 84 -7.71 -9.21 -22.94
CA GLN A 84 -7.11 -10.09 -23.94
C GLN A 84 -5.62 -10.34 -23.64
N ARG A 85 -4.86 -9.29 -23.30
CA ARG A 85 -3.44 -9.43 -22.92
C ARG A 85 -3.24 -10.31 -21.69
N LEU A 86 -4.10 -10.18 -20.67
CA LEU A 86 -4.02 -11.05 -19.49
C LEU A 86 -4.24 -12.52 -19.86
N ARG A 87 -5.21 -12.83 -20.73
CA ARG A 87 -5.43 -14.21 -21.21
C ARG A 87 -4.23 -14.75 -22.00
N THR A 88 -3.61 -13.93 -22.84
CA THR A 88 -2.41 -14.36 -23.58
C THR A 88 -1.26 -14.64 -22.62
N PHE A 89 -1.03 -13.76 -21.63
CA PHE A 89 -0.01 -13.97 -20.60
C PHE A 89 -0.27 -15.23 -19.75
N GLU A 90 -1.51 -15.47 -19.33
CA GLU A 90 -1.86 -16.70 -18.60
C GLU A 90 -1.56 -17.94 -19.44
N SER A 91 -1.93 -17.93 -20.74
CA SER A 91 -1.66 -19.05 -21.64
C SER A 91 -0.16 -19.29 -21.88
N GLU A 92 0.64 -18.23 -21.96
CA GLU A 92 2.09 -18.31 -22.13
C GLU A 92 2.77 -18.81 -20.85
N SER A 93 2.35 -18.31 -19.69
CA SER A 93 2.87 -18.76 -18.39
C SER A 93 2.59 -20.25 -18.13
N GLY A 94 1.44 -20.75 -18.58
CA GLY A 94 1.10 -22.17 -18.55
C GLY A 94 2.07 -23.01 -19.39
N LYS A 95 2.37 -22.58 -20.62
CA LYS A 95 3.33 -23.26 -21.50
C LYS A 95 4.74 -23.27 -20.89
N LEU A 96 5.19 -22.16 -20.32
CA LEU A 96 6.48 -22.06 -19.62
C LEU A 96 6.57 -23.02 -18.43
N ARG A 97 5.50 -23.15 -17.64
CA ARG A 97 5.44 -24.13 -16.54
C ARG A 97 5.55 -25.57 -17.05
N ASP A 98 4.88 -25.89 -18.14
CA ASP A 98 4.96 -27.22 -18.74
C ASP A 98 6.37 -27.51 -19.29
N GLU A 99 7.04 -26.53 -19.90
CA GLU A 99 8.42 -26.66 -20.35
C GLU A 99 9.41 -26.81 -19.21
N LEU A 100 9.28 -26.02 -18.14
CA LEU A 100 10.08 -26.18 -16.92
C LEU A 100 9.86 -27.55 -16.28
N GLY A 101 8.62 -28.05 -16.28
CA GLY A 101 8.30 -29.41 -15.83
C GLY A 101 9.02 -30.49 -16.65
N LYS A 102 9.06 -30.34 -17.98
CA LYS A 102 9.80 -31.24 -18.88
C LYS A 102 11.31 -31.15 -18.68
N MET A 103 11.87 -29.94 -18.55
CA MET A 103 13.29 -29.73 -18.27
C MET A 103 13.69 -30.34 -16.93
N ARG A 104 12.90 -30.13 -15.87
CA ARG A 104 13.16 -30.71 -14.55
C ARG A 104 13.17 -32.24 -14.57
N LYS A 105 12.23 -32.86 -15.30
CA LYS A 105 12.22 -34.31 -15.52
C LYS A 105 13.47 -34.78 -16.27
N LYS A 106 13.90 -34.04 -17.30
CA LYS A 106 15.12 -34.35 -18.06
C LYS A 106 16.37 -34.29 -17.17
N VAL A 107 16.52 -33.22 -16.38
CA VAL A 107 17.64 -33.03 -15.44
C VAL A 107 17.68 -34.16 -14.41
N ARG A 108 16.52 -34.55 -13.86
CA ARG A 108 16.43 -35.66 -12.90
C ARG A 108 16.90 -36.99 -13.51
N ASN A 109 16.43 -37.31 -14.71
CA ASN A 109 16.82 -38.54 -15.40
C ASN A 109 18.33 -38.56 -15.73
N THR A 110 18.92 -37.41 -16.11
CA THR A 110 20.38 -37.31 -16.32
C THR A 110 21.16 -37.41 -15.00
N ALA A 111 20.67 -36.82 -13.90
CA ALA A 111 21.33 -36.89 -12.60
C ALA A 111 21.34 -38.32 -12.04
N ASP A 112 20.23 -39.05 -12.18
CA ASP A 112 20.13 -40.46 -11.77
C ASP A 112 21.05 -41.37 -12.62
N SER A 113 21.37 -40.96 -13.86
CA SER A 113 22.31 -41.67 -14.74
C SER A 113 23.78 -41.38 -14.41
N THR A 114 24.11 -40.21 -13.85
CA THR A 114 25.49 -39.81 -13.50
C THR A 114 25.84 -40.15 -12.03
N GLY A 115 24.85 -40.21 -11.14
CA GLY A 115 25.03 -40.55 -9.72
C GLY A 115 25.49 -41.99 -9.46
N SER A 116 25.29 -42.90 -10.42
CA SER A 116 25.81 -44.28 -10.34
C SER A 116 27.30 -44.41 -10.71
N PHE A 117 27.91 -43.38 -11.33
CA PHE A 117 29.34 -43.37 -11.68
C PHE A 117 30.23 -42.71 -10.61
N GLN A 118 29.74 -41.72 -9.86
CA GLN A 118 30.57 -41.01 -8.86
C GLN A 118 30.57 -41.61 -7.44
N ARG A 119 29.74 -42.63 -7.18
CA ARG A 119 29.68 -43.28 -5.85
C ARG A 119 30.87 -44.23 -5.57
N ASN A 120 31.72 -44.51 -6.55
CA ASN A 120 32.88 -45.41 -6.41
C ASN A 120 34.24 -44.71 -6.22
N GLU A 121 34.33 -43.37 -6.19
CA GLU A 121 35.63 -42.66 -6.14
C GLU A 121 35.89 -41.82 -4.87
N ARG A 122 35.04 -41.90 -3.83
CA ARG A 122 35.18 -41.09 -2.60
C ARG A 122 35.57 -41.88 -1.35
N GLU A 123 36.31 -42.96 -1.49
CA GLU A 123 36.88 -43.71 -0.37
C GLU A 123 38.40 -43.87 -0.54
N ASN A 124 39.13 -42.76 -0.64
CA ASN A 124 40.57 -42.71 -0.32
C ASN A 124 41.12 -41.28 -0.39
N ARG A 125 41.04 -40.55 0.72
CA ARG A 125 42.08 -39.56 1.08
C ARG A 125 41.88 -39.12 2.52
N TYR A 126 42.61 -39.76 3.41
CA TYR A 126 43.03 -39.17 4.68
C TYR A 126 44.47 -38.71 4.53
N ASP A 127 44.73 -37.57 5.17
CA ASP A 127 45.95 -37.19 5.87
C ASP A 127 46.84 -36.09 5.29
N ASP A 128 47.34 -35.33 6.26
CA ASP A 128 48.55 -34.51 6.32
C ASP A 128 48.46 -32.99 6.10
N GLY A 129 48.94 -32.26 7.12
CA GLY A 129 49.72 -31.04 6.91
C GLY A 129 49.16 -29.73 7.48
N SER A 130 49.41 -29.47 8.77
CA SER A 130 49.80 -28.14 9.29
C SER A 130 50.91 -27.50 8.41
N ILE A 131 51.13 -26.18 8.26
CA ILE A 131 51.60 -25.14 9.21
C ILE A 131 51.40 -23.70 8.56
N PRO A 132 52.03 -22.55 8.93
CA PRO A 132 51.34 -21.40 9.54
C PRO A 132 51.49 -20.01 8.82
N VAL A 133 50.72 -19.03 9.34
CA VAL A 133 51.11 -17.64 9.71
C VAL A 133 51.52 -16.58 8.65
N THR A 134 50.85 -15.43 8.80
CA THR A 134 51.17 -14.01 8.44
C THR A 134 51.17 -13.53 7.00
N GLY A 135 50.34 -12.52 6.77
CA GLY A 135 50.52 -11.50 5.75
C GLY A 135 49.58 -10.32 6.03
N ASP A 136 50.14 -9.24 6.57
CA ASP A 136 49.53 -7.92 6.71
C ASP A 136 48.76 -7.53 5.44
N ALA A 137 47.45 -7.33 5.58
CA ALA A 137 46.64 -6.63 4.61
C ALA A 137 45.89 -5.54 5.36
N VAL A 138 46.37 -4.32 5.13
CA VAL A 138 45.82 -3.01 5.46
C VAL A 138 44.29 -3.07 5.51
N ASP A 139 43.75 -2.90 6.71
CA ASP A 139 42.32 -2.77 6.99
C ASP A 139 41.85 -1.42 6.41
N GLU A 140 41.66 -1.39 5.09
CA GLU A 140 40.80 -0.43 4.42
C GLU A 140 39.42 -0.66 5.00
N LEU A 141 39.07 0.16 6.00
CA LEU A 141 37.78 0.17 6.68
C LEU A 141 36.69 0.32 5.61
N GLU A 142 36.27 -0.81 5.04
CA GLU A 142 35.00 -0.89 4.33
C GLU A 142 33.97 -0.32 5.30
N PRO A 143 33.14 0.64 4.87
CA PRO A 143 32.12 1.20 5.75
C PRO A 143 31.29 0.05 6.27
N VAL A 144 31.44 -0.26 7.56
CA VAL A 144 30.72 -1.35 8.24
C VAL A 144 29.26 -1.14 7.91
N LYS A 145 28.74 -1.95 6.99
CA LYS A 145 27.39 -1.82 6.48
C LYS A 145 26.48 -1.94 7.71
N PRO A 146 25.71 -0.89 8.06
CA PRO A 146 24.92 -0.92 9.27
C PRO A 146 24.03 -2.16 9.23
N ALA A 147 23.94 -2.86 10.37
CA ALA A 147 23.13 -4.08 10.49
C ALA A 147 21.75 -3.83 9.88
N ALA A 148 21.38 -4.65 8.88
CA ALA A 148 20.14 -4.51 8.15
C ALA A 148 18.95 -4.68 9.12
N LEU A 149 17.98 -3.77 9.06
CA LEU A 149 16.80 -3.82 9.92
C LEU A 149 15.75 -4.77 9.33
N LEU A 150 15.74 -4.93 8.00
CA LEU A 150 14.93 -5.94 7.34
C LEU A 150 15.71 -7.25 7.22
N SER A 151 15.02 -8.37 7.45
CA SER A 151 15.59 -9.68 7.13
C SER A 151 15.83 -9.79 5.61
N GLU A 152 16.85 -10.56 5.21
CA GLU A 152 17.16 -10.74 3.77
C GLU A 152 15.97 -11.29 2.98
N THR A 153 15.16 -12.15 3.61
CA THR A 153 13.94 -12.70 3.02
C THR A 153 12.89 -11.60 2.79
N GLN A 154 12.64 -10.74 3.79
CA GLN A 154 11.75 -9.59 3.65
C GLN A 154 12.24 -8.64 2.57
N ARG A 155 13.54 -8.33 2.53
CA ARG A 155 14.13 -7.46 1.52
C ARG A 155 13.91 -8.01 0.11
N LYS A 156 14.15 -9.31 -0.09
CA LYS A 156 13.92 -9.96 -1.38
C LYS A 156 12.45 -9.97 -1.77
N THR A 157 11.56 -10.37 -0.85
CA THR A 157 10.12 -10.35 -1.09
C THR A 157 9.60 -8.94 -1.39
N LEU A 158 10.11 -7.92 -0.70
CA LEU A 158 9.78 -6.52 -0.94
C LEU A 158 10.20 -6.11 -2.35
N MET A 159 11.41 -6.47 -2.77
CA MET A 159 11.94 -6.15 -4.10
C MET A 159 11.13 -6.83 -5.21
N ASP A 160 10.83 -8.13 -5.09
CA ASP A 160 10.04 -8.90 -6.05
C ASP A 160 8.61 -8.34 -6.22
N LEU A 161 8.03 -7.78 -5.14
CA LEU A 161 6.69 -7.18 -5.15
C LEU A 161 6.68 -5.76 -5.72
N ILE A 162 7.77 -4.99 -5.52
CA ILE A 162 7.86 -3.59 -5.94
C ILE A 162 8.16 -3.45 -7.43
N GLU A 163 8.93 -4.36 -8.03
CA GLU A 163 9.34 -4.33 -9.43
C GLU A 163 8.17 -4.23 -10.45
N PRO A 164 7.07 -5.00 -10.34
CA PRO A 164 5.94 -4.89 -11.27
C PRO A 164 5.05 -3.65 -11.06
N GLY A 165 5.35 -2.82 -10.06
CA GLY A 165 4.51 -1.70 -9.65
C GLY A 165 4.53 -0.48 -10.57
N PRO A 166 3.48 0.36 -10.52
CA PRO A 166 3.52 1.67 -11.15
C PRO A 166 4.58 2.55 -10.47
N LYS A 167 5.63 2.90 -11.22
CA LYS A 167 6.76 3.70 -10.71
C LYS A 167 6.33 5.16 -10.52
N GLY A 168 6.83 5.78 -9.46
CA GLY A 168 6.54 7.17 -9.11
C GLY A 168 7.68 7.82 -8.33
N ASN A 169 7.52 9.12 -8.06
CA ASN A 169 8.44 9.86 -7.19
C ASN A 169 8.00 9.74 -5.73
N ILE A 170 8.92 9.37 -4.84
CA ILE A 170 8.65 9.17 -3.42
C ILE A 170 9.60 10.02 -2.59
N ASP A 171 9.03 10.81 -1.69
CA ASP A 171 9.79 11.47 -0.63
C ASP A 171 9.87 10.57 0.59
N ILE A 172 11.07 10.36 1.13
CA ILE A 172 11.27 9.57 2.34
C ILE A 172 11.70 10.50 3.47
N VAL A 173 10.98 10.44 4.58
CA VAL A 173 11.23 11.27 5.77
C VAL A 173 11.43 10.37 6.97
N ALA A 174 12.59 10.46 7.62
CA ALA A 174 12.85 9.82 8.90
C ALA A 174 12.49 10.78 10.06
N VAL A 175 11.92 10.24 11.14
CA VAL A 175 11.76 10.99 12.38
C VAL A 175 13.13 11.36 12.95
N LEU A 176 13.34 12.65 13.19
CA LEU A 176 14.57 13.18 13.77
C LEU A 176 14.78 12.65 15.19
N GLY A 177 16.00 12.22 15.51
CA GLY A 177 16.37 11.71 16.83
C GLY A 177 16.08 10.22 17.05
N ASN A 178 15.69 9.50 15.99
CA ASN A 178 15.49 8.05 16.04
C ASN A 178 16.39 7.33 15.02
N ASP A 179 17.52 6.79 15.50
CA ASP A 179 18.51 6.10 14.67
C ASP A 179 17.97 4.83 13.99
N HIS A 180 16.94 4.20 14.56
CA HIS A 180 16.28 3.05 13.91
C HIS A 180 15.41 3.50 12.73
N ALA A 181 14.65 4.59 12.92
CA ALA A 181 13.83 5.16 11.85
C ALA A 181 14.71 5.65 10.68
N GLU A 182 15.85 6.27 10.98
CA GLU A 182 16.80 6.72 9.98
C GLU A 182 17.39 5.56 9.17
N ARG A 183 17.93 4.54 9.85
CA ARG A 183 18.50 3.37 9.17
C ARG A 183 17.45 2.65 8.30
N MET A 184 16.22 2.51 8.79
CA MET A 184 15.12 1.91 8.01
C MET A 184 14.77 2.77 6.80
N ALA A 185 14.75 4.10 6.94
CA ALA A 185 14.49 5.00 5.84
C ALA A 185 15.55 4.91 4.74
N VAL A 186 16.84 4.81 5.13
CA VAL A 186 17.95 4.58 4.18
C VAL A 186 17.82 3.23 3.49
N GLU A 187 17.51 2.17 4.24
CA GLU A 187 17.32 0.83 3.66
C GLU A 187 16.14 0.79 2.68
N LEU A 188 15.01 1.41 3.02
CA LEU A 188 13.85 1.54 2.12
C LEU A 188 14.18 2.37 0.88
N ASN A 189 14.94 3.46 1.02
CA ASN A 189 15.41 4.27 -0.10
C ASN A 189 16.23 3.42 -1.08
N ASP A 190 17.16 2.62 -0.58
CA ASP A 190 18.00 1.75 -1.40
C ASP A 190 17.18 0.68 -2.11
N ILE A 191 16.23 0.04 -1.44
CA ILE A 191 15.35 -0.97 -2.04
C ILE A 191 14.47 -0.36 -3.13
N LEU A 192 13.87 0.80 -2.87
CA LEU A 192 13.03 1.50 -3.86
C LEU A 192 13.85 1.93 -5.08
N THR A 193 15.04 2.49 -4.86
CA THR A 193 15.95 2.88 -5.94
C THR A 193 16.39 1.68 -6.77
N GLN A 194 16.72 0.55 -6.12
CA GLN A 194 17.04 -0.71 -6.80
C GLN A 194 15.85 -1.27 -7.59
N GLY A 195 14.63 -1.08 -7.11
CA GLY A 195 13.39 -1.38 -7.84
C GLY A 195 13.07 -0.42 -9.00
N GLY A 196 13.95 0.57 -9.25
CA GLY A 196 13.80 1.57 -10.30
C GLY A 196 12.79 2.66 -9.99
N TRP A 197 12.49 2.91 -8.72
CA TRP A 197 11.68 4.05 -8.29
C TRP A 197 12.53 5.31 -8.19
N THR A 198 11.92 6.46 -8.41
CA THR A 198 12.59 7.75 -8.21
C THR A 198 12.37 8.19 -6.76
N THR A 199 13.45 8.47 -6.05
CA THR A 199 13.40 8.99 -4.69
C THR A 199 14.19 10.29 -4.60
N ASN A 200 13.77 11.21 -3.73
CA ASN A 200 14.50 12.45 -3.46
C ASN A 200 15.52 12.28 -2.31
N GLY A 201 15.89 11.03 -1.99
CA GLY A 201 16.71 10.67 -0.83
C GLY A 201 15.93 10.67 0.49
N VAL A 202 16.67 10.56 1.59
CA VAL A 202 16.12 10.54 2.95
C VAL A 202 16.29 11.91 3.58
N SER A 203 15.17 12.54 3.92
CA SER A 203 15.15 13.77 4.71
C SER A 203 14.83 13.45 6.18
N ARG A 204 15.21 14.34 7.11
CA ARG A 204 14.89 14.19 8.54
C ARG A 204 13.95 15.31 8.97
N SER A 205 12.92 14.98 9.74
CA SER A 205 11.98 15.98 10.25
C SER A 205 11.58 15.69 11.69
N ALA A 206 11.38 16.75 12.48
CA ALA A 206 10.92 16.65 13.85
C ALA A 206 9.38 16.55 13.89
N PHE A 207 8.87 15.54 14.58
CA PHE A 207 7.43 15.32 14.76
C PHE A 207 7.06 15.48 16.23
N SER A 208 5.99 16.24 16.52
CA SER A 208 5.48 16.39 17.89
C SER A 208 4.90 15.09 18.46
N LYS A 209 4.37 14.24 17.57
CA LYS A 209 3.90 12.88 17.86
C LYS A 209 4.44 11.97 16.76
N PRO A 210 5.57 11.27 16.97
CA PRO A 210 6.13 10.41 15.95
C PRO A 210 5.13 9.28 15.61
N PRO A 211 4.97 8.95 14.31
CA PRO A 211 4.10 7.83 13.93
C PRO A 211 4.69 6.50 14.41
N GLN A 212 3.84 5.52 14.66
CA GLN A 212 4.26 4.13 14.90
C GLN A 212 4.31 3.40 13.54
N GLY A 213 5.45 2.80 13.21
CA GLY A 213 5.69 2.15 11.93
C GLY A 213 5.92 3.13 10.78
N ILE A 214 5.37 2.81 9.60
CA ILE A 214 5.51 3.60 8.37
C ILE A 214 4.19 4.33 8.09
N LEU A 215 4.23 5.65 8.03
CA LEU A 215 3.08 6.49 7.71
C LEU A 215 3.19 7.00 6.26
N LEU A 216 2.25 6.61 5.41
CA LEU A 216 2.13 7.11 4.05
C LEU A 216 1.25 8.34 4.06
N THR A 217 1.79 9.46 3.62
CA THR A 217 1.09 10.75 3.63
C THR A 217 0.91 11.26 2.21
N VAL A 218 -0.32 11.69 1.90
CA VAL A 218 -0.70 12.24 0.58
C VAL A 218 -1.44 13.56 0.76
N HIS A 219 -1.44 14.40 -0.26
CA HIS A 219 -2.08 15.73 -0.21
C HIS A 219 -3.60 15.65 0.03
N SER A 220 -4.30 14.86 -0.78
CA SER A 220 -5.75 14.67 -0.74
C SER A 220 -6.12 13.31 -1.36
N ARG A 221 -7.37 12.86 -1.15
CA ARG A 221 -7.87 11.63 -1.79
C ARG A 221 -7.95 11.75 -3.31
N ASP A 222 -8.30 12.94 -3.81
CA ASP A 222 -8.53 13.18 -5.24
C ASP A 222 -7.21 13.29 -6.02
N THR A 223 -6.15 13.77 -5.36
CA THR A 223 -4.79 13.89 -5.92
C THR A 223 -3.86 12.77 -5.46
N THR A 224 -4.41 11.68 -4.92
CA THR A 224 -3.61 10.53 -4.46
C THR A 224 -3.04 9.79 -5.67
N PRO A 225 -1.71 9.64 -5.77
CA PRO A 225 -1.15 8.88 -6.87
C PRO A 225 -1.54 7.40 -6.78
N THR A 226 -1.76 6.77 -7.93
CA THR A 226 -2.19 5.36 -8.03
C THR A 226 -1.21 4.39 -7.36
N TYR A 227 0.07 4.74 -7.31
CA TYR A 227 1.11 3.94 -6.67
C TYR A 227 1.09 3.96 -5.14
N ALA A 228 0.42 4.91 -4.50
CA ALA A 228 0.39 5.02 -3.04
C ALA A 228 -0.29 3.81 -2.39
N MET A 229 -1.46 3.42 -2.90
CA MET A 229 -2.19 2.24 -2.42
C MET A 229 -1.42 0.94 -2.69
N PHE A 230 -0.68 0.88 -3.79
CA PHE A 230 0.15 -0.27 -4.14
C PHE A 230 1.28 -0.45 -3.12
N LEU A 231 2.04 0.61 -2.84
CA LEU A 231 3.12 0.57 -1.84
C LEU A 231 2.60 0.26 -0.44
N GLN A 232 1.48 0.85 -0.03
CA GLN A 232 0.88 0.56 1.28
C GLN A 232 0.59 -0.94 1.45
N LYS A 233 -0.01 -1.57 0.42
CA LYS A 233 -0.35 -3.00 0.44
C LYS A 233 0.89 -3.88 0.48
N ILE A 234 1.93 -3.53 -0.27
CA ILE A 234 3.16 -4.30 -0.32
C ILE A 234 3.90 -4.22 1.01
N LEU A 235 4.07 -3.02 1.55
CA LEU A 235 4.73 -2.84 2.85
C LEU A 235 3.98 -3.62 3.94
N ALA A 236 2.65 -3.53 3.95
CA ALA A 236 1.82 -4.34 4.85
C ALA A 236 2.01 -5.86 4.63
N ALA A 237 2.06 -6.32 3.38
CA ALA A 237 2.27 -7.73 3.05
C ALA A 237 3.65 -8.26 3.49
N THR A 238 4.67 -7.40 3.54
CA THR A 238 6.00 -7.74 4.07
C THR A 238 6.07 -7.74 5.61
N GLY A 239 4.95 -7.45 6.28
CA GLY A 239 4.85 -7.42 7.74
C GLY A 239 5.21 -6.07 8.36
N LEU A 240 5.40 -5.02 7.56
CA LEU A 240 5.65 -3.68 8.08
C LEU A 240 4.33 -3.01 8.47
N SER A 241 4.27 -2.47 9.69
CA SER A 241 3.10 -1.72 10.15
C SER A 241 2.99 -0.44 9.33
N THR A 242 1.91 -0.32 8.54
CA THR A 242 1.67 0.84 7.69
C THR A 242 0.35 1.52 8.00
N SER A 243 0.34 2.84 7.93
CA SER A 243 -0.85 3.67 8.08
C SER A 243 -0.91 4.75 6.99
N GLY A 244 -2.11 5.23 6.67
CA GLY A 244 -2.33 6.29 5.69
C GLY A 244 -2.84 7.56 6.37
N SER A 245 -2.32 8.72 5.98
CA SER A 245 -2.81 10.02 6.43
C SER A 245 -2.88 11.02 5.28
N ILE A 246 -3.76 12.01 5.43
CA ILE A 246 -3.93 13.09 4.48
C ILE A 246 -3.32 14.35 5.10
N ASN A 247 -2.37 14.96 4.40
CA ASN A 247 -1.74 16.21 4.82
C ASN A 247 -1.60 17.16 3.64
N LYS A 248 -2.31 18.29 3.71
CA LYS A 248 -2.30 19.33 2.67
C LYS A 248 -0.94 20.02 2.48
N SER A 249 0.03 19.82 3.38
CA SER A 249 1.39 20.33 3.21
C SER A 249 2.24 19.50 2.25
N VAL A 250 1.82 18.27 1.93
CA VAL A 250 2.47 17.42 0.93
C VAL A 250 2.10 17.92 -0.46
N GLN A 251 2.99 17.79 -1.43
CA GLN A 251 2.74 18.20 -2.81
C GLN A 251 1.63 17.33 -3.45
N GLU A 252 0.83 17.93 -4.33
CA GLU A 252 -0.17 17.18 -5.10
C GLU A 252 0.51 16.17 -6.03
N TRP A 253 -0.14 15.03 -6.26
CA TRP A 253 0.36 13.95 -7.12
C TRP A 253 1.66 13.29 -6.66
N SER A 254 2.15 13.63 -5.46
CA SER A 254 3.27 12.95 -4.81
C SER A 254 2.83 12.22 -3.54
N MET A 255 3.71 11.37 -3.03
CA MET A 255 3.54 10.69 -1.75
C MET A 255 4.80 10.85 -0.93
N THR A 256 4.60 11.10 0.37
CA THR A 256 5.67 11.13 1.36
C THR A 256 5.54 9.93 2.29
N LEU A 257 6.62 9.16 2.40
CA LEU A 257 6.74 8.03 3.30
C LEU A 257 7.49 8.48 4.56
N VAL A 258 6.77 8.54 5.67
CA VAL A 258 7.32 8.93 6.98
C VAL A 258 7.63 7.66 7.77
N VAL A 259 8.91 7.42 8.04
CA VAL A 259 9.38 6.30 8.86
C VAL A 259 9.46 6.74 10.31
N GLY A 260 8.63 6.13 11.16
CA GLY A 260 8.53 6.43 12.58
C GLY A 260 9.13 5.36 13.48
N GLU A 261 8.60 5.29 14.69
CA GLU A 261 9.04 4.33 15.71
C GLU A 261 8.56 2.91 15.37
N ILE A 262 9.51 2.00 15.21
CA ILE A 262 9.22 0.58 15.02
C ILE A 262 9.21 -0.07 16.42
N LYS A 263 8.06 -0.60 16.83
CA LYS A 263 8.00 -1.45 18.02
C LYS A 263 8.63 -2.80 17.65
N SER A 264 9.85 -2.99 18.12
CA SER A 264 10.50 -4.30 18.23
C SER A 264 9.79 -5.19 19.25
#